data_AF-A0AAV5GQU2-F1
#
_entry.id   AF-A0AAV5GQU2-F1
#
_cell.length_a   1.000
_cell.length_b   1.000
_cell.length_c   1.000
_cell.angle_alpha   90.00
_cell.angle_beta   90.00
_cell.angle_gamma   90.00
#
_symmetry.space_group_name_H-M   'P 1'
#
loop_
_entity.id
_entity.type
_entity.pdbx_description
1 polymer ?
#
loop_
_entity_poly.entity_id
_entity_poly.type
_entity_poly.pdbx_seq_one_letter_code
_entity_poly.pdbx_strand_id
1 'polypeptide(L)'
;MWITLRNTRRRDPNVAESETKAKEEVRAKEAEQRARRGASETTTSNARAVKLDGHGASGHTSTCQLARVDLYARLGLSPSSSQAEIRQAYRALILLAEVAARGQASAEELNEAWEVLSHEDKRRDYDAARAAHLAASRASSNAFAVSLSLDLFEPHYATLEDQEGSEGGEDEDEPAYYTHPCRCSSQFRISREQLENGVEVVTCEGCSERCRVEYDVVEE
;
A
#
# COMPACT_ATOMS: atom_id res chain seq x y z
N MET A 1 -20.58 24.87 -13.11
CA MET A 1 -19.72 25.26 -11.97
C MET A 1 -18.35 24.82 -12.41
N TRP A 2 -17.51 25.75 -12.85
CA TRP A 2 -16.35 25.49 -13.71
C TRP A 2 -15.07 25.81 -12.94
N ILE A 3 -14.12 24.89 -12.91
CA ILE A 3 -12.83 25.03 -12.22
C ILE A 3 -11.81 25.47 -13.27
N THR A 4 -11.25 26.67 -13.16
CA THR A 4 -10.11 27.06 -14.01
C THR A 4 -8.81 26.94 -13.23
N LEU A 5 -7.87 26.11 -13.71
CA LEU A 5 -6.54 25.98 -13.10
C LEU A 5 -5.60 27.05 -13.67
N ARG A 6 -5.23 28.04 -12.86
CA ARG A 6 -4.15 28.99 -13.20
C ARG A 6 -3.17 29.23 -12.07
N ASN A 7 -1.90 29.14 -12.45
CA ASN A 7 -0.68 29.33 -11.66
C ASN A 7 -0.35 30.82 -11.48
N THR A 8 -0.27 31.33 -10.24
CA THR A 8 0.57 32.52 -9.96
C THR A 8 1.26 32.46 -8.60
N ARG A 9 2.58 32.53 -8.63
CA ARG A 9 3.41 32.83 -7.46
C ARG A 9 3.23 34.28 -7.03
N ARG A 10 2.58 34.51 -5.89
CA ARG A 10 3.05 35.47 -4.86
C ARG A 10 2.80 34.86 -3.49
N ARG A 11 3.88 34.60 -2.75
CA ARG A 11 3.83 34.10 -1.37
C ARG A 11 3.38 35.27 -0.47
N ASP A 12 2.13 35.26 -0.05
CA ASP A 12 1.63 36.18 0.97
C ASP A 12 2.14 35.75 2.36
N PRO A 13 2.83 36.63 3.11
CA PRO A 13 3.39 36.30 4.43
C PRO A 13 2.33 36.07 5.53
N ASN A 14 1.04 36.24 5.22
CA ASN A 14 -0.08 36.10 6.16
C ASN A 14 -0.60 34.65 6.29
N VAL A 15 -0.21 33.74 5.39
CA VAL A 15 -0.63 32.32 5.44
C VAL A 15 0.12 31.53 6.53
N ALA A 16 1.34 31.95 6.89
CA ALA A 16 2.15 31.25 7.90
C ALA A 16 1.60 31.39 9.33
N GLU A 17 0.83 32.44 9.64
CA GLU A 17 0.23 32.65 10.97
C GLU A 17 -1.10 31.91 11.16
N SER A 18 -1.85 31.61 10.10
CA SER A 18 -3.11 30.85 10.19
C SER A 18 -2.88 29.34 10.33
N GLU A 19 -1.81 28.81 9.75
CA GLU A 19 -1.44 27.39 9.83
C GLU A 19 -1.00 26.94 11.24
N THR A 20 -0.45 27.83 12.05
CA THR A 20 -0.03 27.50 13.43
C THR A 20 -1.24 27.41 14.37
N LYS A 21 -2.23 28.29 14.20
CA LYS A 21 -3.47 28.29 14.97
C LYS A 21 -4.34 27.06 14.68
N ALA A 22 -4.38 26.61 13.42
CA ALA A 22 -5.11 25.40 13.03
C ALA A 22 -4.48 24.11 13.60
N LYS A 23 -3.14 24.03 13.63
CA LYS A 23 -2.42 22.86 14.19
C LYS A 23 -2.58 22.74 15.71
N GLU A 24 -2.71 23.85 16.42
CA GLU A 24 -2.91 23.85 17.88
C GLU A 24 -4.32 23.39 18.27
N GLU A 25 -5.34 23.73 17.49
CA GLU A 25 -6.73 23.34 17.74
C GLU A 25 -6.99 21.83 17.52
N VAL A 26 -6.34 21.22 16.52
CA VAL A 26 -6.42 19.77 16.28
C VAL A 26 -5.79 18.97 17.42
N ARG A 27 -4.64 19.42 17.92
CA ARG A 27 -3.93 18.76 19.04
C ARG A 27 -4.74 18.78 20.34
N ALA A 28 -5.50 19.86 20.58
CA ALA A 28 -6.40 19.95 21.72
C ALA A 28 -7.58 18.96 21.61
N LYS A 29 -8.15 18.78 20.42
CA LYS A 29 -9.28 17.88 20.16
C LYS A 29 -8.89 16.39 20.26
N GLU A 30 -7.69 16.01 19.84
CA GLU A 30 -7.20 14.62 19.99
C GLU A 30 -6.92 14.23 21.44
N ALA A 31 -6.43 15.17 22.27
CA ALA A 31 -6.18 14.92 23.68
C ALA A 31 -7.48 14.59 24.46
N GLU A 32 -8.59 15.26 24.12
CA GLU A 32 -9.89 15.02 24.76
C GLU A 32 -10.53 13.69 24.33
N GLN A 33 -10.38 13.28 23.07
CA GLN A 33 -10.86 11.96 22.62
C GLN A 33 -10.10 10.80 23.28
N ARG A 34 -8.80 10.98 23.53
CA ARG A 34 -7.98 9.95 24.20
C ARG A 34 -8.39 9.75 25.66
N ALA A 35 -8.79 10.82 26.36
CA ALA A 35 -9.31 10.73 27.73
C ALA A 35 -10.65 9.97 27.82
N ARG A 36 -11.52 10.09 26.81
CA ARG A 36 -12.82 9.40 26.77
C ARG A 36 -12.72 7.89 26.52
N ARG A 37 -11.72 7.43 25.76
CA ARG A 37 -11.57 5.99 25.45
C ARG A 37 -11.02 5.16 26.62
N GLY A 38 -10.31 5.78 27.57
CA GLY A 38 -9.73 5.07 28.71
C GLY A 38 -10.72 4.60 29.80
N ALA A 39 -11.99 5.00 29.73
CA ALA A 39 -12.98 4.73 30.79
C ALA A 39 -13.92 3.53 30.51
N SER A 40 -13.82 2.86 29.35
CA SER A 40 -14.81 1.85 28.92
C SER A 40 -14.38 0.38 29.06
N GLU A 41 -13.15 0.08 29.48
CA GLU A 41 -12.63 -1.30 29.50
C GLU A 41 -12.45 -1.85 30.92
N THR A 42 -13.54 -1.91 31.69
CA THR A 42 -13.60 -2.80 32.86
C THR A 42 -15.05 -3.15 33.13
N THR A 43 -15.53 -4.29 32.62
CA THR A 43 -16.61 -5.16 33.16
C THR A 43 -17.08 -6.12 32.06
N THR A 44 -16.77 -7.41 32.17
CA THR A 44 -17.76 -8.51 32.21
C THR A 44 -17.07 -9.86 32.03
N SER A 45 -17.35 -10.71 33.01
CA SER A 45 -16.81 -12.04 33.23
C SER A 45 -17.48 -13.11 32.36
N ASN A 46 -16.69 -14.12 32.01
CA ASN A 46 -16.95 -15.56 32.21
C ASN A 46 -18.29 -16.15 31.70
N ALA A 47 -18.22 -17.01 30.67
CA ALA A 47 -19.20 -18.05 30.40
C ALA A 47 -18.53 -19.32 29.85
N ARG A 48 -19.05 -20.45 30.32
CA ARG A 48 -18.50 -21.81 30.27
C ARG A 48 -19.30 -22.64 29.27
N ALA A 49 -18.65 -23.68 28.72
CA ALA A 49 -19.22 -24.82 27.97
C ALA A 49 -19.52 -24.56 26.47
N VAL A 50 -19.41 -25.47 25.51
CA VAL A 50 -19.45 -26.95 25.49
C VAL A 50 -18.56 -27.45 24.33
N LYS A 51 -18.01 -28.66 24.49
CA LYS A 51 -17.22 -29.45 23.54
C LYS A 51 -18.10 -30.06 22.45
N LEU A 52 -17.76 -29.90 21.17
CA LEU A 52 -18.20 -30.79 20.08
C LEU A 52 -17.08 -30.96 19.06
N ASP A 53 -16.81 -32.23 18.75
CA ASP A 53 -15.82 -32.75 17.82
C ASP A 53 -16.15 -32.42 16.36
N GLY A 54 -15.12 -32.14 15.54
CA GLY A 54 -15.28 -31.91 14.10
C GLY A 54 -13.95 -31.66 13.40
N HIS A 55 -13.51 -32.65 12.63
CA HIS A 55 -12.23 -32.68 11.92
C HIS A 55 -12.22 -31.76 10.69
N GLY A 56 -11.11 -31.03 10.49
CA GLY A 56 -10.63 -30.63 9.15
C GLY A 56 -11.05 -29.27 8.61
N ALA A 57 -10.66 -28.15 9.25
CA ALA A 57 -10.72 -26.82 8.62
C ALA A 57 -9.74 -25.77 9.18
N SER A 58 -8.69 -26.17 9.92
CA SER A 58 -7.88 -25.22 10.71
C SER A 58 -6.57 -24.76 10.08
N GLY A 59 -6.21 -25.24 8.88
CA GLY A 59 -4.94 -24.91 8.24
C GLY A 59 -4.90 -23.55 7.52
N HIS A 60 -6.04 -23.09 6.99
CA HIS A 60 -6.08 -21.93 6.09
C HIS A 60 -5.96 -20.59 6.82
N THR A 61 -6.40 -20.52 8.09
CA THR A 61 -6.36 -19.29 8.88
C THR A 61 -4.95 -18.89 9.30
N SER A 62 -4.06 -19.85 9.54
CA SER A 62 -2.65 -19.57 9.88
C SER A 62 -1.83 -19.15 8.67
N THR A 63 -2.05 -19.74 7.49
CA THR A 63 -1.28 -19.41 6.27
C THR A 63 -1.46 -17.94 5.85
N CYS A 64 -2.66 -17.40 5.97
CA CYS A 64 -2.93 -15.98 5.67
C CYS A 64 -2.24 -15.02 6.64
N GLN A 65 -2.04 -15.40 7.92
CA GLN A 65 -1.30 -14.57 8.87
C GLN A 65 0.21 -14.61 8.58
N LEU A 66 0.73 -15.80 8.25
CA LEU A 66 2.14 -15.98 7.89
C LEU A 66 2.53 -15.28 6.59
N ALA A 67 1.60 -15.06 5.67
CA ALA A 67 1.84 -14.33 4.41
C ALA A 67 2.35 -12.89 4.59
N ARG A 68 2.20 -12.30 5.79
CA ARG A 68 2.75 -10.98 6.15
C ARG A 68 4.22 -11.03 6.56
N VAL A 69 4.74 -12.21 6.91
CA VAL A 69 6.08 -12.42 7.43
C VAL A 69 6.93 -13.08 6.35
N ASP A 70 8.19 -12.65 6.19
CA ASP A 70 9.09 -13.28 5.22
C ASP A 70 9.79 -14.51 5.82
N LEU A 71 9.20 -15.69 5.59
CA LEU A 71 9.74 -16.97 6.03
C LEU A 71 11.07 -17.34 5.35
N TYR A 72 11.31 -16.86 4.12
CA TYR A 72 12.59 -17.10 3.44
C TYR A 72 13.71 -16.30 4.09
N ALA A 73 13.44 -15.04 4.44
CA ALA A 73 14.40 -14.20 5.15
C ALA A 73 14.81 -14.78 6.51
N ARG A 74 13.89 -15.44 7.23
CA ARG A 74 14.20 -16.15 8.49
C ARG A 74 15.20 -17.30 8.32
N LEU A 75 15.18 -17.96 7.17
CA LEU A 75 16.16 -19.00 6.82
C LEU A 75 17.40 -18.43 6.10
N GLY A 76 17.46 -17.12 5.86
CA GLY A 76 18.52 -16.49 5.09
C GLY A 76 18.51 -16.85 3.60
N LEU A 77 17.34 -17.14 3.04
CA LEU A 77 17.15 -17.62 1.67
C LEU A 77 16.40 -16.61 0.79
N SER A 78 16.51 -16.82 -0.53
CA SER A 78 15.70 -16.14 -1.53
C SER A 78 14.40 -16.92 -1.78
N PRO A 79 13.28 -16.28 -2.17
CA PRO A 79 12.08 -16.98 -2.63
C PRO A 79 12.33 -17.94 -3.80
N SER A 80 13.39 -17.71 -4.58
CA SER A 80 13.82 -18.57 -5.70
C SER A 80 14.66 -19.79 -5.27
N SER A 81 14.95 -19.95 -3.98
CA SER A 81 15.78 -21.06 -3.48
C SER A 81 15.12 -22.41 -3.68
N SER A 82 15.93 -23.42 -3.98
CA SER A 82 15.44 -24.78 -4.22
C SER A 82 15.01 -25.48 -2.93
N GLN A 83 14.18 -26.53 -3.05
CA GLN A 83 13.74 -27.28 -1.88
C GLN A 83 14.92 -27.90 -1.12
N ALA A 84 15.98 -28.33 -1.82
CA ALA A 84 17.17 -28.90 -1.19
C ALA A 84 17.91 -27.85 -0.33
N GLU A 85 18.02 -26.61 -0.82
CA GLU A 85 18.63 -25.49 -0.10
C GLU A 85 17.84 -25.14 1.16
N ILE A 86 16.50 -25.11 1.07
CA ILE A 86 15.62 -24.88 2.22
C ILE A 86 15.87 -25.93 3.31
N ARG A 87 15.96 -27.21 2.93
CA ARG A 87 16.27 -28.30 3.88
C ARG A 87 17.66 -28.19 4.50
N GLN A 88 18.66 -27.82 3.71
CA GLN A 88 20.02 -27.69 4.19
C GLN A 88 20.15 -26.51 5.17
N ALA A 89 19.60 -25.36 4.81
CA ALA A 89 19.64 -24.14 5.62
C ALA A 89 18.95 -24.35 6.98
N TYR A 90 17.73 -24.92 6.98
CA TYR A 90 17.02 -25.22 8.22
C TYR A 90 17.82 -26.13 9.16
N ARG A 91 18.38 -27.23 8.62
CA ARG A 91 19.21 -28.16 9.42
C ARG A 91 20.43 -27.47 10.02
N ALA A 92 21.12 -26.64 9.24
CA ALA A 92 22.28 -25.90 9.72
C ALA A 92 21.89 -24.91 10.83
N LEU A 93 20.79 -24.17 10.64
CA LEU A 93 20.34 -23.15 11.59
C LEU A 93 19.83 -23.73 12.91
N ILE A 94 19.12 -24.86 12.91
CA ILE A 94 18.68 -25.51 14.15
C ILE A 94 19.88 -26.01 14.96
N LEU A 95 20.88 -26.62 14.33
CA LEU A 95 22.10 -27.04 15.02
C LEU A 95 22.87 -25.85 15.61
N LEU A 96 22.87 -24.72 14.90
CA LEU A 96 23.47 -23.48 15.43
C LEU A 96 22.65 -22.92 16.59
N ALA A 97 21.32 -22.95 16.53
CA ALA A 97 20.45 -22.46 17.60
C ALA A 97 20.61 -23.25 18.92
N GLU A 98 20.92 -24.55 18.84
CA GLU A 98 21.20 -25.38 20.02
C GLU A 98 22.53 -25.00 20.71
N VAL A 99 23.53 -24.58 19.92
CA VAL A 99 24.89 -24.27 20.41
C VAL A 99 25.06 -22.77 20.73
N ALA A 100 24.31 -21.89 20.06
CA ALA A 100 24.47 -20.45 20.16
C ALA A 100 23.82 -19.86 21.42
N ALA A 101 24.60 -19.10 22.18
CA ALA A 101 24.09 -18.27 23.26
C ALA A 101 23.44 -17.00 22.68
N ARG A 102 22.11 -17.01 22.54
CA ARG A 102 21.19 -15.87 22.31
C ARG A 102 21.71 -14.80 21.33
N GLY A 103 21.31 -14.90 20.07
CA GLY A 103 21.56 -13.86 19.05
C GLY A 103 21.12 -14.19 17.62
N GLN A 104 20.65 -15.42 17.36
CA GLN A 104 20.10 -15.86 16.06
C GLN A 104 18.60 -16.10 16.18
N ALA A 105 17.90 -16.23 15.03
CA ALA A 105 16.48 -16.58 14.99
C ALA A 105 16.19 -17.74 15.95
N SER A 106 15.15 -17.60 16.75
CA SER A 106 14.80 -18.60 17.75
C SER A 106 14.46 -19.94 17.07
N ALA A 107 14.71 -21.05 17.76
CA ALA A 107 14.34 -22.37 17.23
C ALA A 107 12.84 -22.45 16.87
N GLU A 108 11.99 -21.72 17.60
CA GLU A 108 10.55 -21.60 17.33
C GLU A 108 10.26 -20.94 15.97
N GLU A 109 10.90 -19.81 15.66
CA GLU A 109 10.75 -19.11 14.37
C GLU A 109 11.23 -19.93 13.19
N LEU A 110 12.31 -20.71 13.39
CA LEU A 110 12.85 -21.64 12.40
C LEU A 110 11.88 -22.81 12.14
N ASN A 111 11.28 -23.35 13.20
CA ASN A 111 10.29 -24.42 13.09
C ASN A 111 9.02 -23.93 12.36
N GLU A 112 8.53 -22.73 12.67
CA GLU A 112 7.37 -22.14 11.98
C GLU A 112 7.63 -21.97 10.46
N ALA A 113 8.82 -21.47 10.09
CA ALA A 113 9.21 -21.36 8.69
C ALA A 113 9.28 -22.74 8.01
N TRP A 114 9.84 -23.73 8.72
CA TRP A 114 9.97 -25.09 8.23
C TRP A 114 8.62 -25.80 8.02
N GLU A 115 7.65 -25.63 8.92
CA GLU A 115 6.32 -26.25 8.81
C GLU A 115 5.59 -25.91 7.51
N VAL A 116 5.86 -24.72 6.96
CA VAL A 116 5.32 -24.23 5.68
C VAL A 116 6.25 -24.56 4.53
N LEU A 117 7.52 -24.13 4.61
CA LEU A 117 8.44 -24.21 3.47
C LEU A 117 8.95 -25.61 3.15
N SER A 118 8.84 -26.58 4.08
CA SER A 118 9.30 -27.95 3.86
C SER A 118 8.43 -28.78 2.91
N HIS A 119 7.17 -28.40 2.74
CA HIS A 119 6.19 -29.07 1.87
C HIS A 119 5.86 -28.20 0.67
N GLU A 120 5.93 -28.78 -0.53
CA GLU A 120 5.75 -28.04 -1.80
C GLU A 120 4.36 -27.41 -1.92
N ASP A 121 3.29 -28.12 -1.53
CA ASP A 121 1.93 -27.58 -1.56
C ASP A 121 1.75 -26.38 -0.62
N LYS A 122 2.24 -26.51 0.63
CA LYS A 122 2.16 -25.41 1.61
C LYS A 122 3.00 -24.21 1.19
N ARG A 123 4.19 -24.47 0.62
CA ARG A 123 5.05 -23.42 0.05
C ARG A 123 4.34 -22.68 -1.07
N ARG A 124 3.70 -23.40 -2.01
CA ARG A 124 2.90 -22.80 -3.09
C ARG A 124 1.78 -21.92 -2.53
N ASP A 125 1.02 -22.42 -1.57
CA ASP A 125 -0.11 -21.69 -0.99
C ASP A 125 0.38 -20.44 -0.22
N TYR A 126 1.49 -20.56 0.51
CA TYR A 126 2.17 -19.42 1.15
C TYR A 126 2.69 -18.41 0.13
N ASP A 127 3.34 -18.85 -0.95
CA ASP A 127 3.85 -17.96 -1.99
C ASP A 127 2.71 -17.21 -2.68
N ALA A 128 1.59 -17.88 -2.95
CA ALA A 128 0.38 -17.26 -3.49
C ALA A 128 -0.20 -16.23 -2.52
N ALA A 129 -0.33 -16.58 -1.24
CA ALA A 129 -0.83 -15.67 -0.21
C ALA A 129 0.09 -14.46 0.01
N ARG A 130 1.41 -14.68 0.01
CA ARG A 130 2.43 -13.62 0.12
C ARG A 130 2.39 -12.70 -1.10
N ALA A 131 2.27 -13.25 -2.31
CA ALA A 131 2.13 -12.46 -3.53
C ALA A 131 0.86 -11.58 -3.49
N ALA A 132 -0.28 -12.15 -3.07
CA ALA A 132 -1.52 -11.41 -2.89
C ALA A 132 -1.39 -10.31 -1.83
N HIS A 133 -0.73 -10.60 -0.70
CA HIS A 133 -0.49 -9.62 0.36
C HIS A 133 0.41 -8.46 -0.11
N LEU A 134 1.48 -8.75 -0.84
CA LEU A 134 2.37 -7.74 -1.41
C LEU A 134 1.65 -6.88 -2.46
N ALA A 135 0.84 -7.50 -3.32
CA ALA A 135 0.03 -6.79 -4.31
C ALA A 135 -0.99 -5.86 -3.63
N ALA A 136 -1.73 -6.35 -2.63
CA ALA A 136 -2.70 -5.55 -1.88
C ALA A 136 -2.03 -4.41 -1.09
N SER A 137 -0.86 -4.66 -0.50
CA SER A 137 -0.08 -3.64 0.23
C SER A 137 0.46 -2.59 -0.74
N ARG A 138 0.88 -2.98 -1.95
CA ARG A 138 1.29 -2.04 -2.99
C ARG A 138 0.10 -1.19 -3.44
N ALA A 139 -1.06 -1.81 -3.68
CA ALA A 139 -2.29 -1.12 -4.07
C ALA A 139 -2.77 -0.11 -3.01
N SER A 140 -2.64 -0.46 -1.72
CA SER A 140 -3.10 0.39 -0.61
C SER A 140 -2.07 1.42 -0.13
N SER A 141 -0.80 1.27 -0.51
CA SER A 141 0.23 2.25 -0.13
C SER A 141 0.07 3.52 -0.96
N ASN A 142 0.33 4.70 -0.39
CA ASN A 142 0.51 5.94 -1.16
C ASN A 142 1.99 6.16 -1.51
N ALA A 143 2.83 5.13 -1.45
CA ALA A 143 4.24 5.24 -1.75
C ALA A 143 4.45 5.44 -3.25
N PHE A 144 5.18 6.49 -3.61
CA PHE A 144 5.57 6.85 -4.96
C PHE A 144 7.09 7.01 -5.06
N ALA A 145 7.64 6.77 -6.25
CA ALA A 145 9.07 6.90 -6.51
C ALA A 145 9.48 8.35 -6.85
N VAL A 146 8.54 9.11 -7.41
CA VAL A 146 8.74 10.48 -7.87
C VAL A 146 7.47 11.30 -7.63
N SER A 147 7.66 12.59 -7.32
CA SER A 147 6.60 13.60 -7.28
C SER A 147 6.85 14.57 -8.42
N LEU A 148 5.83 14.81 -9.25
CA LEU A 148 5.89 15.70 -10.41
C LEU A 148 4.70 16.66 -10.38
N SER A 149 4.96 17.93 -10.67
CA SER A 149 3.88 18.89 -10.92
C SER A 149 3.09 18.49 -12.16
N LEU A 150 1.76 18.66 -12.12
CA LEU A 150 0.87 18.48 -13.27
C LEU A 150 1.32 19.33 -14.48
N ASP A 151 1.98 20.47 -14.25
CA ASP A 151 2.55 21.34 -15.29
C ASP A 151 3.63 20.65 -16.15
N LEU A 152 4.23 19.57 -15.65
CA LEU A 152 5.21 18.80 -16.40
C LEU A 152 4.54 17.81 -17.36
N PHE A 153 3.26 17.53 -17.18
CA PHE A 153 2.52 16.59 -18.02
C PHE A 153 2.01 17.30 -19.27
N GLU A 154 2.15 16.62 -20.40
CA GLU A 154 1.59 17.03 -21.68
C GLU A 154 0.06 16.84 -21.66
N PRO A 155 -0.75 17.90 -21.88
CA PRO A 155 -2.20 17.80 -21.95
C PRO A 155 -2.66 17.21 -23.28
N HIS A 156 -3.70 16.37 -23.23
CA HIS A 156 -4.36 15.79 -24.41
C HIS A 156 -5.85 16.13 -24.40
N TYR A 157 -6.27 16.81 -25.46
CA TYR A 157 -7.66 17.19 -25.70
C TYR A 157 -8.36 16.09 -26.50
N ALA A 158 -9.62 15.79 -26.20
CA ALA A 158 -10.39 14.86 -27.01
C ALA A 158 -10.69 15.51 -28.37
N THR A 159 -10.32 14.88 -29.48
CA THR A 159 -10.66 15.36 -30.82
C THR A 159 -12.02 14.80 -31.26
N LEU A 160 -12.68 15.54 -32.17
CA LEU A 160 -14.02 15.28 -32.72
C LEU A 160 -14.21 13.88 -33.36
N GLU A 161 -13.14 13.09 -33.50
CA GLU A 161 -13.16 11.75 -34.12
C GLU A 161 -13.55 10.65 -33.12
N ASP A 162 -13.49 10.90 -31.81
CA ASP A 162 -13.93 9.98 -30.75
C ASP A 162 -15.40 10.21 -30.31
N GLN A 163 -16.13 11.11 -30.98
CA GLN A 163 -17.42 11.65 -30.51
C GLN A 163 -18.58 11.40 -31.50
N GLU A 164 -18.94 10.13 -31.75
CA GLU A 164 -20.29 9.83 -32.23
C GLU A 164 -21.29 9.88 -31.05
N GLY A 165 -21.72 11.08 -30.67
CA GLY A 165 -22.95 11.24 -29.87
C GLY A 165 -22.96 12.20 -28.68
N SER A 166 -22.02 13.15 -28.55
CA SER A 166 -22.15 14.20 -27.53
C SER A 166 -22.61 15.50 -28.17
N GLU A 167 -23.83 15.93 -27.87
CA GLU A 167 -24.31 17.28 -28.17
C GLU A 167 -23.37 18.28 -27.47
N GLY A 168 -22.84 19.23 -28.25
CA GLY A 168 -21.73 20.10 -27.86
C GLY A 168 -21.91 20.76 -26.49
N GLY A 169 -20.97 20.44 -25.58
CA GLY A 169 -20.71 21.19 -24.36
C GLY A 169 -19.62 22.24 -24.63
N GLU A 170 -19.68 23.36 -23.92
CA GLU A 170 -18.99 24.62 -24.21
C GLU A 170 -17.49 24.63 -23.79
N ASP A 171 -16.86 23.44 -23.77
CA ASP A 171 -15.64 23.14 -22.98
C ASP A 171 -14.52 22.55 -23.83
N GLU A 172 -14.40 23.04 -25.06
CA GLU A 172 -13.36 22.61 -26.01
C GLU A 172 -11.93 22.90 -25.52
N ASP A 173 -11.74 23.72 -24.49
CA ASP A 173 -10.45 24.17 -24.00
C ASP A 173 -9.88 23.35 -22.81
N GLU A 174 -10.55 22.29 -22.35
CA GLU A 174 -10.06 21.48 -21.21
C GLU A 174 -9.48 20.11 -21.64
N PRO A 175 -8.27 19.75 -21.18
CA PRO A 175 -7.68 18.44 -21.50
C PRO A 175 -8.49 17.28 -20.93
N ALA A 176 -8.71 16.24 -21.73
CA ALA A 176 -9.34 15.00 -21.28
C ALA A 176 -8.40 14.19 -20.35
N TYR A 177 -7.10 14.22 -20.63
CA TYR A 177 -6.08 13.58 -19.80
C TYR A 177 -4.70 14.22 -20.00
N TYR A 178 -3.76 13.89 -19.10
CA TYR A 178 -2.39 14.39 -19.09
C TYR A 178 -1.40 13.23 -19.11
N THR A 179 -0.25 13.39 -19.79
CA THR A 179 0.80 12.34 -19.87
C THR A 179 2.19 12.87 -19.58
N HIS A 180 3.03 12.06 -18.91
CA HIS A 180 4.45 12.38 -18.69
C HIS A 180 5.32 11.16 -19.01
N PRO A 181 6.49 11.31 -19.68
CA PRO A 181 7.36 10.19 -20.00
C PRO A 181 7.93 9.52 -18.75
N CYS A 182 8.06 8.20 -18.79
CA CYS A 182 8.73 7.40 -17.76
C CYS A 182 10.14 6.99 -18.20
N ARG A 183 11.02 6.69 -17.24
CA ARG A 183 12.39 6.21 -17.49
C ARG A 183 12.46 4.89 -18.26
N CYS A 184 11.38 4.10 -18.25
CA CYS A 184 11.27 2.86 -19.04
C CYS A 184 10.80 3.09 -20.48
N SER A 185 10.70 4.35 -20.92
CA SER A 185 10.21 4.75 -22.24
C SER A 185 8.70 4.59 -22.47
N SER A 186 7.93 4.14 -21.47
CA SER A 186 6.46 4.26 -21.44
C SER A 186 6.06 5.61 -20.83
N GLN A 187 4.83 5.75 -20.34
CA GLN A 187 4.32 7.01 -19.79
C GLN A 187 3.52 6.80 -18.50
N PHE A 188 3.45 7.87 -17.73
CA PHE A 188 2.43 8.10 -16.71
C PHE A 188 1.26 8.79 -17.37
N ARG A 189 0.04 8.37 -17.06
CA ARG A 189 -1.21 8.97 -17.55
C ARG A 189 -2.14 9.23 -16.37
N ILE A 190 -2.72 10.42 -16.33
CA ILE A 190 -3.75 10.80 -15.36
C ILE A 190 -4.91 11.48 -16.09
N SER A 191 -6.14 11.02 -15.88
CA SER A 191 -7.34 11.63 -16.48
C SER A 191 -7.86 12.79 -15.63
N ARG A 192 -8.67 13.65 -16.26
CA ARG A 192 -9.39 14.71 -15.54
C ARG A 192 -10.28 14.14 -14.43
N GLU A 193 -11.09 13.14 -14.75
CA GLU A 193 -11.94 12.45 -13.78
C GLU A 193 -11.14 11.91 -12.58
N GLN A 194 -9.91 11.43 -12.81
CA GLN A 194 -9.04 10.96 -11.72
C GLN A 194 -8.62 12.12 -10.79
N LEU A 195 -8.24 13.27 -11.33
CA LEU A 195 -7.91 14.46 -10.55
C LEU A 195 -9.11 14.97 -9.74
N GLU A 196 -10.30 14.97 -10.34
CA GLU A 196 -11.56 15.37 -9.69
C GLU A 196 -11.94 14.42 -8.54
N ASN A 197 -11.64 13.13 -8.67
CA ASN A 197 -11.82 12.12 -7.61
C ASN A 197 -10.70 12.14 -6.55
N GLY A 198 -9.74 13.06 -6.62
CA GLY A 198 -8.64 13.15 -5.67
C GLY A 198 -7.53 12.11 -5.87
N VAL A 199 -7.47 11.47 -7.05
CA VAL A 199 -6.41 10.51 -7.38
C VAL A 199 -5.14 11.29 -7.73
N GLU A 200 -4.18 11.29 -6.80
CA GLU A 200 -2.90 11.97 -6.97
C GLU A 200 -1.74 11.01 -7.28
N VAL A 201 -1.92 9.69 -7.23
CA VAL A 201 -0.86 8.72 -7.51
C VAL A 201 -1.23 7.83 -8.70
N VAL A 202 -0.43 7.89 -9.77
CA VAL A 202 -0.60 7.07 -10.97
C VAL A 202 0.55 6.09 -11.18
N THR A 203 0.26 4.96 -11.80
CA THR A 203 1.25 3.95 -12.18
C THR A 203 1.67 4.12 -13.62
N CYS A 204 2.97 4.00 -13.90
CA CYS A 204 3.49 3.87 -15.26
C CYS A 204 2.90 2.62 -15.93
N GLU A 205 2.48 2.78 -17.18
CA GLU A 205 1.90 1.70 -18.00
C GLU A 205 2.92 0.60 -18.36
N GLY A 206 4.23 0.87 -18.24
CA GLY A 206 5.30 -0.05 -18.66
C GLY A 206 6.10 -0.73 -17.54
N CYS A 207 6.32 -0.08 -16.40
CA CYS A 207 7.28 -0.58 -15.39
C CYS A 207 6.77 -0.64 -13.95
N SER A 208 5.46 -0.44 -13.71
CA SER A 208 4.83 -0.42 -12.37
C SER A 208 5.36 0.65 -11.40
N GLU A 209 6.21 1.56 -11.88
CA GLU A 209 6.66 2.73 -11.12
C GLU A 209 5.47 3.65 -10.83
N ARG A 210 5.48 4.29 -9.65
CA ARG A 210 4.38 5.16 -9.21
C ARG A 210 4.85 6.59 -9.12
N CYS A 211 4.07 7.51 -9.68
CA CYS A 211 4.31 8.94 -9.68
C CYS A 211 3.18 9.63 -8.92
N ARG A 212 3.54 10.51 -7.98
CA ARG A 212 2.59 11.48 -7.42
C ARG A 212 2.51 12.69 -8.33
N VAL A 213 1.29 13.07 -8.69
CA VAL A 213 0.97 14.25 -9.48
C VAL A 213 0.54 15.35 -8.52
N GLU A 214 1.28 16.45 -8.49
CA GLU A 214 0.97 17.63 -7.67
C GLU A 214 0.12 18.60 -8.49
N TYR A 215 -1.04 18.97 -7.96
CA TYR A 215 -1.97 19.92 -8.57
C TYR A 215 -2.67 20.75 -7.49
N ASP A 216 -3.05 21.97 -7.84
CA ASP A 216 -3.83 22.86 -6.99
C ASP A 216 -5.23 23.02 -7.58
N VAL A 217 -6.27 22.86 -6.75
CA VAL A 217 -7.66 23.15 -7.14
C VAL A 217 -7.94 24.62 -6.85
N VAL A 218 -8.25 25.40 -7.88
CA VAL A 218 -8.64 26.80 -7.73
C VAL A 218 -10.16 26.88 -7.79
N GLU A 219 -10.79 27.22 -6.68
CA GLU A 219 -12.22 27.52 -6.62
C GLU A 219 -12.44 29.01 -6.96
N GLU A 220 -13.23 29.31 -8.00
CA GLU A 220 -13.69 30.67 -8.36
C GLU A 220 -15.14 30.91 -7.93
#